data_AF-A0ABD0KWT7-F1
#
_entry.id   AF-A0ABD0KWT7-F1
#
_cell.length_a   1.000
_cell.length_b   1.000
_cell.length_c   1.000
_cell.angle_alpha   90.00
_cell.angle_beta   90.00
_cell.angle_gamma   90.00
#
_symmetry.space_group_name_H-M   'P 1'
#
loop_
_entity.id
_entity.type
_entity.pdbx_description
1 polymer ?
#
loop_
_entity_poly.entity_id
_entity_poly.type
_entity_poly.pdbx_seq_one_letter_code
_entity_poly.pdbx_strand_id
1 'polypeptide(L)'
;IVGVSVLVFSVIFLVLPLVIPFNTPLVFILRTIQGVGEGVQQPASIGLLSAWCTEDDKTRLFRAYIAPAVAAVVTSFTLCYVDWSSSLYLWGGVGVVWSVLWLCVMYDTPDLHPSLPKTERLLHKTHGNKVTNASKHLLTTIPWRSILTSPPVWAVFVGSFSRCFIYSILVTEQPQYFLDSFRINIAD
;
A
#
# COMPACT_ATOMS: atom_id res chain seq x y z
N ILE A 1 -11.79 5.64 -1.08
CA ILE A 1 -10.43 5.93 -1.61
C ILE A 1 -9.70 4.63 -1.92
N VAL A 2 -9.43 3.78 -0.92
CA VAL A 2 -8.65 2.54 -1.05
C VAL A 2 -9.10 1.64 -2.22
N GLY A 3 -10.40 1.34 -2.33
CA GLY A 3 -10.92 0.48 -3.40
C GLY A 3 -10.75 1.09 -4.81
N VAL A 4 -11.03 2.39 -4.96
CA VAL A 4 -10.90 3.10 -6.25
C VAL A 4 -9.45 3.18 -6.70
N SER A 5 -8.52 3.46 -5.78
CA SER A 5 -7.08 3.46 -6.07
C SER A 5 -6.63 2.09 -6.59
N VAL A 6 -7.01 0.99 -5.92
CA VAL A 6 -6.70 -0.37 -6.38
C VAL A 6 -7.30 -0.67 -7.74
N LEU A 7 -8.53 -0.22 -8.02
CA LEU A 7 -9.16 -0.41 -9.33
C LEU A 7 -8.33 0.24 -10.43
N VAL A 8 -7.92 1.49 -10.22
CA VAL A 8 -7.11 2.26 -11.18
C VAL A 8 -5.77 1.55 -11.44
N PHE A 9 -5.08 1.07 -10.40
CA PHE A 9 -3.82 0.33 -10.60
C PHE A 9 -4.01 -0.98 -11.34
N SER A 10 -5.08 -1.70 -11.00
CA SER A 10 -5.38 -2.99 -11.59
C SER A 10 -5.66 -2.87 -13.08
N VAL A 11 -6.41 -1.84 -13.48
CA VAL A 11 -6.65 -1.52 -14.90
C VAL A 11 -5.34 -1.13 -15.60
N ILE A 12 -4.49 -0.31 -14.96
CA ILE A 12 -3.19 0.06 -15.53
C ILE A 12 -2.31 -1.17 -15.73
N PHE A 13 -2.28 -2.13 -14.80
CA PHE A 13 -1.55 -3.39 -14.93
C PHE A 13 -2.02 -4.24 -16.12
N LEU A 14 -3.32 -4.29 -16.39
CA LEU A 14 -3.89 -5.00 -17.55
C LEU A 14 -3.53 -4.32 -18.88
N VAL A 15 -3.48 -2.98 -18.89
CA VAL A 15 -3.20 -2.18 -20.10
C VAL A 15 -1.70 -2.12 -20.40
N LEU A 16 -0.84 -2.19 -19.39
CA LEU A 16 0.61 -2.06 -19.53
C LEU A 16 1.24 -3.00 -20.60
N PRO A 17 1.03 -4.33 -20.56
CA PRO A 17 1.63 -5.23 -21.56
C PRO A 17 1.17 -4.95 -22.98
N LEU A 18 -0.04 -4.41 -23.17
CA LEU A 18 -0.57 -4.05 -24.48
C LEU A 18 0.07 -2.78 -25.04
N VAL A 19 0.48 -1.83 -24.19
CA VAL A 19 1.00 -0.52 -24.61
C VAL A 19 2.51 -0.54 -24.85
N ILE A 20 3.25 -1.34 -24.08
CA ILE A 20 4.72 -1.42 -24.12
C ILE A 20 5.29 -1.57 -25.54
N PRO A 21 4.75 -2.42 -26.44
CA PRO A 21 5.32 -2.57 -27.78
C PRO A 21 5.01 -1.41 -28.75
N PHE A 22 3.98 -0.59 -28.50
CA PHE A 22 3.52 0.43 -29.45
C PHE A 22 3.91 1.86 -29.07
N ASN A 23 3.93 2.20 -27.77
CA ASN A 23 4.04 3.60 -27.36
C ASN A 23 4.74 3.79 -26.00
N THR A 24 6.05 4.00 -26.05
CA THR A 24 6.91 4.27 -24.88
C THR A 24 6.48 5.49 -24.05
N PRO A 25 6.20 6.68 -24.62
CA PRO A 25 5.77 7.83 -23.80
C PRO A 25 4.44 7.58 -23.06
N LEU A 26 3.54 6.77 -23.63
CA LEU A 26 2.30 6.40 -22.95
C LEU A 26 2.56 5.51 -21.73
N VAL A 27 3.57 4.63 -21.77
CA VAL A 27 4.00 3.84 -20.60
C VAL A 27 4.46 4.76 -19.45
N PHE A 28 5.24 5.80 -19.75
CA PHE A 28 5.70 6.76 -18.73
C PHE A 28 4.53 7.47 -18.06
N ILE A 29 3.52 7.88 -18.83
CA ILE A 29 2.32 8.53 -18.30
C ILE A 29 1.55 7.56 -17.38
N LEU A 30 1.30 6.33 -17.85
CA LEU A 30 0.61 5.31 -17.06
C LEU A 30 1.34 4.99 -15.75
N ARG A 31 2.67 4.87 -15.79
CA ARG A 31 3.49 4.64 -14.59
C ARG A 31 3.49 5.81 -13.62
N THR A 32 3.42 7.04 -14.13
CA THR A 32 3.31 8.23 -13.29
C THR A 32 1.97 8.24 -12.55
N ILE A 33 0.87 7.96 -13.27
CA ILE A 33 -0.47 7.87 -12.67
C ILE A 33 -0.52 6.77 -11.60
N GLN A 34 0.08 5.61 -11.89
CA GLN A 34 0.18 4.51 -10.94
C GLN A 34 0.93 4.93 -9.67
N GLY A 35 2.11 5.54 -9.79
CA GLY A 35 2.90 5.98 -8.63
C GLY A 35 2.18 7.02 -7.77
N VAL A 36 1.46 7.96 -8.38
CA VAL A 36 0.68 8.97 -7.65
C VAL A 36 -0.41 8.31 -6.81
N GLY A 37 -1.14 7.35 -7.35
CA GLY A 37 -2.18 6.69 -6.58
C GLY A 37 -1.63 5.78 -5.48
N GLU A 38 -0.54 5.05 -5.72
CA GLU A 38 0.08 4.18 -4.72
C GLU A 38 0.54 4.99 -3.50
N GLY A 39 1.03 6.21 -3.72
CA GLY A 39 1.42 7.12 -2.64
C GLY A 39 0.28 7.50 -1.68
N VAL A 40 -0.96 7.59 -2.18
CA VAL A 40 -2.14 7.91 -1.36
C VAL A 40 -2.67 6.68 -0.62
N GLN A 41 -2.34 5.48 -1.10
CA GLN A 41 -2.91 4.23 -0.60
C GLN A 41 -2.46 3.91 0.83
N GLN A 42 -1.17 4.08 1.12
CA GLN A 42 -0.61 3.78 2.44
C GLN A 42 -1.21 4.63 3.58
N PRO A 43 -1.26 5.98 3.47
CA PRO A 43 -1.90 6.79 4.51
C PRO A 43 -3.42 6.55 4.60
N ALA A 44 -4.10 6.31 3.47
CA ALA A 44 -5.52 5.98 3.47
C ALA A 44 -5.82 4.66 4.21
N SER A 45 -4.96 3.65 4.05
CA SER A 45 -5.09 2.36 4.72
C SER A 45 -4.86 2.47 6.22
N ILE A 46 -3.86 3.24 6.64
CA ILE A 46 -3.60 3.50 8.07
C ILE A 46 -4.75 4.30 8.69
N GLY A 47 -5.28 5.31 7.98
CA GLY A 47 -6.44 6.07 8.41
C GLY A 47 -7.68 5.18 8.58
N LEU A 48 -7.97 4.32 7.61
CA LEU A 48 -9.08 3.37 7.70
C LEU A 48 -8.90 2.40 8.86
N LEU A 49 -7.71 1.80 9.01
CA LEU A 49 -7.41 0.88 10.09
C LEU A 49 -7.50 1.58 11.46
N SER A 50 -7.17 2.87 11.52
CA SER A 50 -7.32 3.67 12.74
C SER A 50 -8.76 3.88 13.19
N ALA A 51 -9.70 3.86 12.24
CA ALA A 51 -11.14 3.97 12.50
C ALA A 51 -11.80 2.62 12.81
N TRP A 52 -11.20 1.51 12.34
CA TRP A 52 -11.78 0.17 12.38
C TRP A 52 -11.14 -0.80 13.38
N CYS A 53 -9.96 -0.49 13.93
CA CYS A 53 -9.27 -1.35 14.89
C CYS A 53 -8.75 -0.57 16.10
N THR A 54 -8.72 -1.22 17.26
CA THR A 54 -8.02 -0.74 18.47
C THR A 54 -6.49 -0.86 18.27
N GLU A 55 -5.69 -0.03 18.95
CA GLU A 55 -4.22 0.03 18.81
C GLU A 55 -3.54 -1.36 18.90
N ASP A 56 -3.97 -2.21 19.83
CA ASP A 56 -3.38 -3.54 20.01
C ASP A 56 -3.59 -4.47 18.80
N ASP A 57 -4.80 -4.45 18.22
CA ASP A 57 -5.12 -5.27 17.05
C ASP A 57 -4.38 -4.79 15.79
N LYS A 58 -4.12 -3.47 15.67
CA LYS A 58 -3.32 -2.93 14.56
C LYS A 58 -1.91 -3.51 14.57
N THR A 59 -1.25 -3.53 15.73
CA THR A 59 0.11 -4.06 15.82
C THR A 59 0.16 -5.55 15.49
N ARG A 60 -0.86 -6.31 15.86
CA ARG A 60 -0.98 -7.73 15.52
C ARG A 60 -1.15 -7.95 14.02
N LEU A 61 -1.97 -7.14 13.35
CA LEU A 61 -2.18 -7.20 11.90
C LEU A 61 -0.90 -6.86 11.13
N PHE A 62 -0.17 -5.81 11.54
CA PHE A 62 1.11 -5.47 10.93
C PHE A 62 2.18 -6.55 11.10
N ARG A 63 2.18 -7.26 12.25
CA ARG A 63 3.11 -8.38 12.48
C ARG A 63 2.82 -9.60 11.60
N ALA A 64 1.59 -9.76 11.14
CA ALA A 64 1.18 -10.85 10.27
C ALA A 64 1.30 -10.50 8.76
N TYR A 65 1.98 -9.41 8.40
CA TYR A 65 2.07 -8.93 7.03
C TYR A 65 3.02 -9.80 6.18
N ILE A 66 2.47 -10.89 5.61
CA ILE A 66 3.18 -11.83 4.74
C ILE A 66 2.98 -11.57 3.24
N ALA A 67 2.10 -10.61 2.89
CA ALA A 67 1.68 -10.37 1.51
C ALA A 67 2.84 -10.11 0.53
N PRO A 68 3.88 -9.31 0.85
CA PRO A 68 4.98 -9.06 -0.09
C PRO A 68 5.79 -10.32 -0.41
N ALA A 69 6.00 -11.19 0.59
CA ALA A 69 6.75 -12.43 0.40
C ALA A 69 5.99 -13.40 -0.51
N VAL A 70 4.68 -13.56 -0.29
CA VAL A 70 3.82 -14.38 -1.17
C VAL A 70 3.78 -13.79 -2.58
N ALA A 71 3.64 -12.46 -2.71
CA ALA A 71 3.60 -11.80 -4.00
C ALA A 71 4.91 -11.98 -4.79
N ALA A 72 6.06 -11.90 -4.11
CA ALA A 72 7.37 -12.13 -4.72
C ALA A 72 7.47 -13.57 -5.28
N VAL A 73 7.14 -14.59 -4.48
CA VAL A 73 7.20 -16.00 -4.90
C VAL A 73 6.28 -16.27 -6.10
N VAL A 74 5.04 -15.78 -6.05
CA VAL A 74 4.07 -15.97 -7.14
C VAL A 74 4.52 -15.27 -8.42
N THR A 75 5.09 -14.07 -8.30
CA THR A 75 5.60 -13.31 -9.44
C THR A 75 6.83 -13.96 -10.05
N SER A 76 7.77 -14.43 -9.22
CA SER A 76 8.96 -15.17 -9.68
C SER A 76 8.56 -16.46 -10.41
N PHE A 77 7.61 -17.22 -9.86
CA PHE A 77 7.11 -18.43 -10.52
C PHE A 77 6.48 -18.11 -11.89
N THR A 78 5.63 -17.09 -11.96
CA THR A 78 4.97 -16.72 -13.22
C THR A 78 5.97 -16.22 -14.27
N LEU A 79 7.02 -15.53 -13.83
CA LEU A 79 8.09 -15.04 -14.70
C LEU A 79 8.93 -16.17 -15.31
N CYS A 80 9.27 -17.20 -14.52
CA CYS A 80 10.10 -18.31 -14.99
C CYS A 80 9.37 -19.29 -15.92
N TYR A 81 8.07 -19.53 -15.69
CA TYR A 81 7.34 -20.63 -16.36
C TYR A 81 6.38 -20.19 -17.47
N VAL A 82 5.99 -18.91 -17.52
CA VAL A 82 5.00 -18.43 -18.49
C VAL A 82 5.59 -17.31 -19.33
N ASP A 83 5.46 -16.07 -18.85
CA ASP A 83 5.86 -14.85 -19.53
C ASP A 83 5.79 -13.69 -18.55
N TRP A 84 6.61 -12.67 -18.77
CA TRP A 84 6.60 -11.45 -17.96
C TRP A 84 5.26 -10.71 -17.99
N SER A 85 4.54 -10.77 -19.13
CA SER A 85 3.22 -10.13 -19.29
C SER A 85 2.14 -10.82 -18.46
N SER A 86 2.26 -12.13 -18.25
CA SER A 86 1.30 -12.93 -17.49
C SER A 86 1.23 -12.52 -16.02
N SER A 87 2.36 -12.15 -15.42
CA SER A 87 2.40 -11.60 -14.05
C SER A 87 1.58 -10.32 -13.93
N LEU A 88 1.62 -9.44 -14.94
CA LEU A 88 0.84 -8.20 -14.93
C LEU A 88 -0.65 -8.46 -15.09
N TYR A 89 -1.04 -9.42 -15.94
CA TYR A 89 -2.42 -9.85 -16.07
C TYR A 89 -2.98 -10.49 -14.80
N LEU A 90 -2.17 -11.31 -14.12
CA LEU A 90 -2.54 -11.96 -12.87
C LEU A 90 -2.86 -10.92 -11.78
N TRP A 91 -1.92 -10.01 -11.51
CA TRP A 91 -2.09 -8.99 -10.47
C TRP A 91 -3.17 -7.96 -10.84
N GLY A 92 -3.29 -7.62 -12.13
CA GLY A 92 -4.38 -6.79 -12.62
C GLY A 92 -5.75 -7.44 -12.42
N GLY A 93 -5.91 -8.72 -12.76
CA GLY A 93 -7.17 -9.44 -12.58
C GLY A 93 -7.56 -9.58 -11.11
N VAL A 94 -6.61 -10.03 -10.27
CA VAL A 94 -6.83 -10.18 -8.82
C VAL A 94 -7.20 -8.85 -8.19
N GLY A 95 -6.53 -7.76 -8.58
CA GLY A 95 -6.81 -6.43 -8.07
C GLY A 95 -8.18 -5.87 -8.47
N VAL A 96 -8.66 -6.16 -9.70
CA VAL A 96 -10.03 -5.80 -10.11
C VAL A 96 -11.05 -6.53 -9.26
N VAL A 97 -10.93 -7.86 -9.13
CA VAL A 97 -11.86 -8.66 -8.32
C VAL A 97 -11.87 -8.18 -6.87
N TRP A 98 -10.69 -7.96 -6.29
CA TRP A 98 -10.55 -7.43 -4.95
C TRP A 98 -11.20 -6.05 -4.80
N SER A 99 -11.00 -5.14 -5.75
CA SER A 99 -11.58 -3.80 -5.71
C SER A 99 -13.11 -3.83 -5.77
N VAL A 100 -13.68 -4.67 -6.64
CA VAL A 100 -15.14 -4.84 -6.72
C VAL A 100 -15.70 -5.37 -5.40
N LEU A 101 -15.10 -6.42 -4.83
CA LEU A 101 -15.49 -6.95 -3.53
C LEU A 101 -15.36 -5.89 -2.43
N TRP A 102 -14.27 -5.13 -2.44
CA TRP A 102 -14.01 -4.07 -1.47
C TRP A 102 -15.08 -2.97 -1.54
N LEU A 103 -15.46 -2.53 -2.74
CA LEU A 103 -16.49 -1.51 -2.95
C LEU A 103 -17.88 -2.00 -2.52
N CYS A 104 -18.15 -3.31 -2.59
CA CYS A 104 -19.41 -3.89 -2.12
C CYS A 104 -19.47 -4.07 -0.60
N VAL A 105 -18.34 -4.35 0.05
CA VAL A 105 -18.30 -4.78 1.46
C VAL A 105 -17.90 -3.66 2.42
N MET A 106 -17.03 -2.74 2.02
CA MET A 106 -16.40 -1.81 2.95
C MET A 106 -17.17 -0.49 3.08
N TYR A 107 -17.39 -0.10 4.34
CA TYR A 107 -18.01 1.17 4.73
C TYR A 107 -16.99 2.08 5.42
N ASP A 108 -17.18 3.40 5.33
CA ASP A 108 -16.19 4.36 5.88
C ASP A 108 -16.13 4.35 7.41
N THR A 109 -17.20 3.97 8.10
CA THR A 109 -17.21 3.83 9.57
C THR A 109 -17.95 2.57 9.99
N PRO A 110 -17.54 1.92 11.11
CA PRO A 110 -18.21 0.75 11.64
C PRO A 110 -19.66 1.04 12.07
N ASP A 111 -20.01 2.31 12.29
CA ASP A 111 -21.39 2.75 12.59
C ASP A 111 -22.34 2.72 11.38
N LEU A 112 -21.81 2.78 10.15
CA LEU A 112 -22.57 2.68 8.90
C LEU A 112 -22.76 1.22 8.44
N HIS A 113 -22.06 0.27 9.06
CA HIS A 113 -22.10 -1.13 8.65
C HIS A 113 -23.39 -1.82 9.17
N PRO A 114 -24.31 -2.26 8.29
CA PRO A 114 -25.63 -2.74 8.71
C PRO A 114 -25.61 -4.09 9.46
N SER A 115 -24.54 -4.87 9.32
CA SER A 115 -24.40 -6.20 9.96
C SER A 115 -23.40 -6.24 11.13
N LEU A 116 -23.03 -5.10 11.73
CA LEU A 116 -22.08 -5.13 12.84
C LEU A 116 -22.74 -5.68 14.14
N PRO A 117 -22.17 -6.70 14.80
CA PRO A 117 -22.68 -7.21 16.07
C PRO A 117 -22.71 -6.11 17.15
N LYS A 118 -23.75 -6.12 18.00
CA LYS A 118 -23.89 -5.13 19.09
C LYS A 118 -22.70 -5.12 20.04
N THR A 119 -22.05 -6.28 20.25
CA THR A 119 -20.87 -6.45 21.09
C THR A 119 -19.64 -5.74 20.52
N GLU A 120 -19.35 -5.92 19.24
CA GLU A 120 -18.26 -5.23 18.50
C GLU A 120 -18.49 -3.72 18.49
N ARG A 121 -19.75 -3.29 18.29
CA ARG A 121 -20.12 -1.87 18.32
C ARG A 121 -19.92 -1.24 19.71
N LEU A 122 -20.14 -2.00 20.78
CA LEU A 122 -19.91 -1.54 22.15
C LEU A 122 -18.40 -1.43 22.43
N LEU A 123 -17.62 -2.44 22.03
CA LEU A 123 -16.15 -2.44 22.17
C LEU A 123 -15.51 -1.25 21.44
N HIS A 124 -15.95 -0.94 20.22
CA HIS A 124 -15.50 0.26 19.50
C HIS A 124 -15.94 1.58 20.16
N LYS A 125 -17.11 1.64 20.80
CA LYS A 125 -17.53 2.84 21.53
C LYS A 125 -16.76 3.04 22.85
N THR A 126 -16.35 1.95 23.49
CA THR A 126 -15.64 1.97 24.78
C THR A 126 -14.13 2.10 24.62
N HIS A 127 -13.53 1.44 23.63
CA HIS A 127 -12.08 1.37 23.40
C HIS A 127 -11.60 1.98 22.07
N GLY A 128 -12.51 2.28 21.13
CA GLY A 128 -12.15 2.88 19.86
C GLY A 128 -11.62 4.29 20.05
N ASN A 129 -10.55 4.62 19.34
CA ASN A 129 -10.01 5.97 19.32
C ASN A 129 -11.14 6.95 18.93
N LYS A 130 -11.43 7.93 19.80
CA LYS A 130 -12.35 9.05 19.51
C LYS A 130 -11.75 10.00 18.46
N VAL A 131 -11.39 9.49 17.28
CA VAL A 131 -10.87 10.28 16.15
C VAL A 131 -11.95 11.21 15.58
N THR A 132 -13.22 10.96 15.89
CA THR A 132 -14.34 11.56 15.16
C THR A 132 -14.67 13.02 15.50
N ASN A 133 -14.20 13.58 16.62
CA ASN A 133 -14.56 14.97 16.98
C ASN A 133 -13.39 15.88 17.39
N ALA A 134 -12.30 15.37 17.97
CA ALA A 134 -11.15 16.20 18.34
C ALA A 134 -10.36 16.69 17.11
N SER A 135 -10.30 15.88 16.04
CA SER A 135 -9.55 16.20 14.82
C SER A 135 -10.24 17.25 13.94
N LYS A 136 -11.58 17.36 13.96
CA LYS A 136 -12.29 18.40 13.18
C LYS A 136 -12.00 19.82 13.69
N HIS A 137 -11.75 19.99 14.98
CA HIS A 137 -11.40 21.28 15.57
C HIS A 137 -9.89 21.60 15.46
N LEU A 138 -9.04 20.58 15.34
CA LEU A 138 -7.59 20.74 15.09
C LEU A 138 -7.24 21.04 13.63
N LEU A 139 -8.16 20.82 12.69
CA LEU A 139 -7.99 21.11 11.27
C LEU A 139 -8.06 22.61 10.93
N THR A 140 -8.55 23.46 11.85
CA THR A 140 -8.81 24.88 11.55
C THR A 140 -7.53 25.71 11.49
N THR A 141 -6.47 25.33 12.22
CA THR A 141 -5.16 26.01 12.16
C THR A 141 -4.02 25.04 12.50
N ILE A 142 -3.55 24.26 11.52
CA ILE A 142 -2.36 23.42 11.69
C ILE A 142 -1.12 24.34 11.72
N PRO A 143 -0.32 24.37 12.79
CA PRO A 143 0.84 25.25 12.89
C PRO A 143 2.05 24.67 12.12
N TRP A 144 1.96 24.67 10.78
CA TRP A 144 2.98 24.11 9.87
C TRP A 144 4.40 24.58 10.17
N ARG A 145 4.57 25.87 10.48
CA ARG A 145 5.88 26.45 10.77
C ARG A 145 6.50 25.86 12.05
N SER A 146 5.69 25.59 13.08
CA SER A 146 6.17 25.00 14.34
C SER A 146 6.55 23.53 14.16
N ILE A 147 5.76 22.79 13.37
CA ILE A 147 6.03 21.39 13.04
C ILE A 147 7.34 21.27 12.25
N LEU A 148 7.50 22.06 11.18
CA LEU A 148 8.68 22.03 10.31
C LEU A 148 9.95 22.55 10.98
N THR A 149 9.85 23.35 12.05
CA THR A 149 11.04 23.87 12.77
C THR A 149 11.41 22.99 13.97
N SER A 150 10.61 21.96 14.29
CA SER A 150 10.83 21.15 15.49
C SER A 150 11.93 20.08 15.30
N PRO A 151 12.90 19.97 16.23
CA PRO A 151 13.98 19.00 16.12
C PRO A 151 13.53 17.52 16.09
N PRO A 152 12.49 17.09 16.86
CA PRO A 152 12.01 15.71 16.80
C PRO A 152 11.46 15.31 15.42
N VAL A 153 10.80 16.24 14.71
CA VAL A 153 10.28 15.97 13.36
C VAL A 153 11.41 15.73 12.38
N TRP A 154 12.49 16.51 12.44
CA TRP A 154 13.68 16.27 11.63
C TRP A 154 14.38 14.97 11.99
N ALA A 155 14.45 14.60 13.26
CA ALA A 155 15.01 13.31 13.67
C ALA A 155 14.21 12.12 13.08
N VAL A 156 12.88 12.18 13.14
CA VAL A 156 12.00 11.17 12.54
C VAL A 156 12.12 11.16 11.01
N PHE A 157 12.25 12.33 10.40
CA PHE A 157 12.43 12.46 8.96
C PHE A 157 13.74 11.81 8.50
N VAL A 158 14.87 12.16 9.12
CA VAL A 158 16.18 11.58 8.80
C VAL A 158 16.19 10.08 9.06
N GLY A 159 15.61 9.61 10.17
CA GLY A 159 15.51 8.18 10.46
C GLY A 159 14.66 7.43 9.44
N SER A 160 13.55 8.03 8.98
CA SER A 160 12.70 7.42 7.96
C SER A 160 13.34 7.45 6.57
N PHE A 161 14.02 8.54 6.23
CA PHE A 161 14.81 8.65 5.00
C PHE A 161 15.91 7.59 4.95
N SER A 162 16.70 7.48 6.03
CA SER A 162 17.75 6.45 6.15
C SER A 162 17.19 5.05 5.98
N ARG A 163 16.04 4.76 6.60
CA ARG A 163 15.35 3.47 6.44
C ARG A 163 14.95 3.20 4.98
N CYS A 164 14.31 4.17 4.32
CA CYS A 164 13.91 4.03 2.92
C CYS A 164 15.12 3.90 1.99
N PHE A 165 16.20 4.62 2.26
CA PHE A 165 17.44 4.59 1.50
C PHE A 165 18.15 3.25 1.61
N ILE A 166 18.33 2.72 2.82
CA ILE A 166 18.95 1.41 3.06
C ILE A 166 18.10 0.31 2.42
N TYR A 167 16.78 0.36 2.60
CA TYR A 167 15.87 -0.57 1.93
C TYR A 167 15.99 -0.47 0.39
N SER A 168 16.07 0.76 -0.11
CA SER A 168 16.44 1.18 -1.48
C SER A 168 17.54 0.33 -2.11
N ILE A 169 18.69 0.48 -1.45
CA ILE A 169 19.96 -0.14 -1.81
C ILE A 169 19.87 -1.65 -1.68
N LEU A 170 19.37 -2.17 -0.56
CA LEU A 170 19.29 -3.61 -0.34
C LEU A 170 18.49 -4.29 -1.45
N VAL A 171 17.34 -3.77 -1.84
CA VAL A 171 16.52 -4.38 -2.90
C VAL A 171 17.21 -4.34 -4.27
N THR A 172 17.96 -3.29 -4.57
CA THR A 172 18.59 -3.08 -5.90
C THR A 172 19.91 -3.81 -6.04
N GLU A 173 20.77 -3.76 -5.02
CA GLU A 173 22.13 -4.30 -5.04
C GLU A 173 22.17 -5.78 -4.67
N GLN A 174 21.14 -6.32 -4.00
CA GLN A 174 21.10 -7.74 -3.63
C GLN A 174 21.32 -8.69 -4.82
N PRO A 175 20.63 -8.57 -5.97
CA PRO A 175 20.89 -9.45 -7.10
C PRO A 175 22.31 -9.30 -7.67
N GLN A 176 22.84 -8.07 -7.74
CA GLN A 176 24.19 -7.81 -8.25
C GLN A 176 25.27 -8.38 -7.32
N TYR A 177 25.09 -8.26 -6.01
CA TYR A 177 26.01 -8.81 -5.02
C TYR A 177 26.15 -10.33 -5.11
N PHE A 178 25.04 -11.06 -5.30
CA PHE A 178 25.05 -12.52 -5.46
C PHE A 178 25.71 -12.94 -6.78
N LEU A 179 25.50 -12.19 -7.85
CA LEU A 179 26.19 -12.38 -9.13
C LEU A 179 27.70 -12.20 -9.01
N ASP A 180 28.15 -11.09 -8.43
CA ASP A 180 29.57 -10.73 -8.39
C ASP A 180 30.37 -11.58 -7.39
N SER A 181 29.80 -11.87 -6.21
CA SER A 181 30.50 -12.58 -5.14
C SER A 181 30.40 -14.09 -5.25
N PHE A 182 29.22 -14.61 -5.62
CA PHE A 182 28.94 -16.06 -5.62
C PHE A 182 28.82 -16.66 -7.02
N ARG A 183 28.85 -15.83 -8.09
CA ARG A 183 28.64 -16.26 -9.49
C ARG A 183 27.33 -17.03 -9.70
N ILE A 184 26.32 -16.77 -8.88
CA ILE A 184 24.99 -17.36 -9.01
C ILE A 184 24.12 -16.36 -9.76
N ASN A 185 23.68 -16.73 -10.97
CA ASN A 185 22.69 -15.96 -11.70
C ASN A 185 21.29 -16.26 -11.15
N ILE A 186 20.64 -15.22 -10.61
CA ILE A 186 19.30 -15.31 -10.04
C ILE A 186 18.23 -15.07 -11.14
N ALA A 187 18.66 -14.70 -12.35
CA ALA A 187 17.82 -14.47 -13.51
C ALA A 187 17.77 -15.65 -14.50
N ASP A 188 18.57 -16.71 -14.27
CA ASP A 188 18.51 -18.00 -14.99
C ASP A 188 17.76 -19.04 -14.14
#